data_AF-A0A8T9B8F6-F1
#
_entry.id   AF-A0A8T9B8F6-F1
#
_cell.length_a   1.000
_cell.length_b   1.000
_cell.length_c   1.000
_cell.angle_alpha   90.00
_cell.angle_beta   90.00
_cell.angle_gamma   90.00
#
_symmetry.space_group_name_H-M   'P 1'
#
loop_
_entity.id
_entity.type
_entity.pdbx_description
1 polymer ?
#
loop_
_entity_poly.entity_id
_entity_poly.type
_entity_poly.pdbx_seq_one_letter_code
_entity_poly.pdbx_strand_id
1 'polypeptide(L)'
;MTSSTPTIIDLKTAFLRTQIQALSQPLRAPSSLPETGEDAPLRQRNIDDALQKLNAQVKKHNRLVYGPQAMRHVAEQVDRFYWNAGERNVLGGIGEDWAERGCDFRKENIIDQLPSTWSEEAEVEAPAKAAQYTELQTRLEELNQRRREKREAVERLRAMRALLGPVAEGGGV
;
A
#
# COMPACT_ATOMS: atom_id res chain seq x y z
N MET A 1 3.05 -39.53 -3.19
CA MET A 1 2.11 -38.54 -2.63
C MET A 1 2.21 -37.29 -3.50
N THR A 2 1.14 -36.91 -4.18
CA THR A 2 1.15 -35.86 -5.21
C THR A 2 1.19 -34.48 -4.56
N SER A 3 2.37 -33.84 -4.55
CA SER A 3 2.50 -32.44 -4.16
C SER A 3 1.91 -31.56 -5.27
N SER A 4 0.61 -31.28 -5.18
CA SER A 4 -0.03 -30.28 -6.04
C SER A 4 0.61 -28.92 -5.79
N THR A 5 0.98 -28.21 -6.85
CA THR A 5 1.43 -26.82 -6.77
C THR A 5 0.34 -25.99 -6.09
N PRO A 6 0.66 -25.22 -5.02
CA PRO A 6 -0.33 -24.42 -4.32
C PRO A 6 -0.87 -23.31 -5.22
N THR A 7 -2.18 -23.07 -5.18
CA THR A 7 -2.79 -21.95 -5.90
C THR A 7 -2.47 -20.61 -5.23
N ILE A 8 -2.66 -19.49 -5.94
CA ILE A 8 -2.49 -18.14 -5.37
C ILE A 8 -3.39 -17.96 -4.14
N ILE A 9 -4.61 -18.50 -4.18
CA ILE A 9 -5.55 -18.48 -3.05
C ILE A 9 -5.01 -19.29 -1.88
N ASP A 10 -4.38 -20.45 -2.12
CA ASP A 10 -3.74 -21.25 -1.07
C ASP A 10 -2.58 -20.50 -0.41
N LEU A 11 -1.76 -19.80 -1.20
CA LEU A 11 -0.66 -18.97 -0.69
C LEU A 11 -1.18 -17.82 0.18
N LYS A 12 -2.20 -17.10 -0.29
CA LYS A 12 -2.85 -16.01 0.48
C LYS A 12 -3.47 -16.54 1.77
N THR A 13 -4.15 -17.68 1.71
CA THR A 13 -4.75 -18.31 2.89
C THR A 13 -3.67 -18.77 3.88
N ALA A 14 -2.56 -19.34 3.40
CA ALA A 14 -1.43 -19.73 4.23
C ALA A 14 -0.78 -18.52 4.92
N PHE A 15 -0.57 -17.43 4.18
CA PHE A 15 -0.08 -16.17 4.75
C PHE A 15 -0.98 -15.66 5.87
N LEU A 16 -2.30 -15.56 5.63
CA LEU A 16 -3.25 -15.11 6.66
C LEU A 16 -3.19 -15.98 7.91
N ARG A 17 -3.10 -17.31 7.74
CA ARG A 17 -2.92 -18.25 8.88
C ARG A 17 -1.65 -17.94 9.67
N THR A 18 -0.53 -17.72 9.00
CA THR A 18 0.74 -17.40 9.69
C THR A 18 0.66 -16.07 10.45
N GLN A 19 0.03 -15.04 9.87
CA GLN A 19 -0.11 -13.73 10.53
C GLN A 19 -1.05 -13.82 11.72
N ILE A 20 -2.20 -14.48 11.58
CA ILE A 20 -3.14 -14.69 12.68
C ILE A 20 -2.47 -15.49 13.81
N GLN A 21 -1.66 -16.49 13.49
CA GLN A 21 -0.91 -17.24 14.51
C GLN A 21 0.11 -16.36 15.25
N ALA A 22 0.82 -15.49 14.53
CA ALA A 22 1.78 -14.56 15.14
C ALA A 22 1.08 -13.54 16.06
N LEU A 23 -0.06 -12.99 15.62
CA LEU A 23 -0.84 -11.99 16.37
C LEU A 23 -1.66 -12.60 17.52
N SER A 24 -1.98 -13.89 17.46
CA SER A 24 -2.73 -14.61 18.50
C SER A 24 -1.85 -15.25 19.57
N GLN A 25 -0.56 -14.92 19.62
CA GLN A 25 0.31 -15.37 20.68
C GLN A 25 -0.21 -14.92 22.06
N PRO A 26 -0.11 -15.78 23.08
CA PRO A 26 -0.60 -15.45 24.41
C PRO A 26 0.20 -14.31 25.01
N LEU A 27 -0.53 -13.35 25.59
CA LEU A 27 0.05 -12.24 26.34
C LEU A 27 0.74 -12.79 27.58
N ARG A 28 1.95 -12.30 27.85
CA ARG A 28 2.75 -12.65 29.02
C ARG A 28 2.80 -11.47 29.98
N ALA A 29 2.80 -11.76 31.28
CA ALA A 29 3.06 -10.75 32.29
C ALA A 29 4.47 -10.16 32.06
N PRO A 30 4.65 -8.83 32.10
CA PRO A 30 5.97 -8.25 32.17
C PRO A 30 6.65 -8.67 33.48
N SER A 31 7.96 -8.94 33.43
CA SER A 31 8.75 -9.38 34.59
C SER A 31 8.87 -8.34 35.71
N SER A 32 8.59 -7.08 35.40
CA SER A 32 8.52 -5.98 36.37
C SER A 32 7.28 -5.15 36.05
N LEU A 33 6.26 -5.23 36.91
CA LEU A 33 5.17 -4.25 36.89
C LEU A 33 5.65 -3.01 37.63
N PRO A 34 5.43 -1.79 37.10
CA PRO A 34 5.74 -0.58 37.84
C PRO A 34 4.93 -0.56 39.14
N GLU A 35 5.57 -0.16 40.24
CA GLU A 35 4.89 0.05 41.51
C GLU A 35 3.91 1.23 41.36
N THR A 36 2.65 0.92 41.07
CA THR A 36 1.58 1.91 41.08
C THR A 36 1.26 2.21 42.55
N GLY A 37 1.38 3.48 42.95
CA GLY A 37 1.46 3.91 44.34
C GLY A 37 0.24 3.65 45.24
N GLU A 38 0.48 3.85 46.54
CA GLU A 38 -0.37 3.88 47.74
C GLU A 38 -1.39 2.75 48.00
N ASP A 39 -1.93 2.09 46.97
CA ASP A 39 -2.78 0.91 47.13
C ASP A 39 -1.94 -0.37 47.16
N ALA A 40 -2.28 -1.29 48.08
CA ALA A 40 -1.55 -2.53 48.30
C ALA A 40 -1.16 -3.23 46.98
N PRO A 41 0.10 -3.71 46.83
CA PRO A 41 0.58 -4.26 45.57
C PRO A 41 -0.35 -5.38 45.08
N LEU A 42 -0.84 -5.25 43.85
CA LEU A 42 -1.68 -6.25 43.19
C LEU A 42 -0.99 -7.60 43.30
N ARG A 43 -1.67 -8.58 43.92
CA ARG A 43 -1.11 -9.92 44.09
C ARG A 43 -0.84 -10.53 42.71
N GLN A 44 0.38 -11.03 42.49
CA GLN A 44 0.78 -11.69 41.25
C GLN A 44 -0.24 -12.74 40.78
N ARG A 45 -0.81 -13.51 41.72
CA ARG A 45 -1.86 -14.49 41.43
C ARG A 45 -3.07 -13.90 40.72
N ASN A 46 -3.52 -12.70 41.08
CA ASN A 46 -4.67 -12.06 40.44
C ASN A 46 -4.33 -11.62 39.01
N ILE A 47 -3.09 -11.19 38.78
CA ILE A 47 -2.58 -10.83 37.46
C ILE A 47 -2.50 -12.07 36.57
N ASP A 48 -1.96 -13.17 37.08
CA ASP A 48 -1.87 -14.44 36.35
C ASP A 48 -3.27 -14.98 35.99
N ASP A 49 -4.21 -14.91 36.92
CA ASP A 49 -5.59 -15.37 36.72
C ASP A 49 -6.35 -14.50 35.70
N ALA A 50 -6.11 -13.18 35.72
CA ALA A 50 -6.63 -12.25 34.73
C ALA A 50 -6.02 -12.48 33.33
N LEU A 51 -4.70 -12.69 33.26
CA LEU A 51 -4.00 -13.00 32.00
C LEU A 51 -4.48 -14.32 31.41
N GLN A 52 -4.71 -15.34 32.24
CA GLN A 52 -5.25 -16.62 31.79
C GLN A 52 -6.65 -16.46 31.18
N LYS A 53 -7.53 -15.71 31.84
CA LYS A 53 -8.88 -15.41 31.33
C LYS A 53 -8.84 -14.61 30.02
N LEU A 54 -7.98 -13.59 29.95
CA LEU A 54 -7.79 -12.77 28.75
C LEU A 54 -7.29 -13.62 27.57
N ASN A 55 -6.24 -14.42 27.79
CA ASN A 55 -5.70 -15.30 26.77
C ASN A 55 -6.74 -16.33 26.28
N ALA A 56 -7.57 -16.86 27.18
CA ALA A 56 -8.68 -17.75 26.80
C ALA A 56 -9.74 -17.02 25.94
N GLN A 57 -10.08 -15.79 26.29
CA GLN A 57 -11.03 -14.97 25.53
C GLN A 57 -10.49 -14.59 24.14
N VAL A 58 -9.23 -14.19 24.06
CA VAL A 58 -8.53 -13.91 22.79
C VAL A 58 -8.50 -15.16 21.90
N LYS A 59 -8.19 -16.33 22.46
CA LYS A 59 -8.21 -17.60 21.72
C LYS A 59 -9.60 -17.93 21.19
N LYS A 60 -10.65 -17.73 22.00
CA LYS A 60 -12.05 -17.93 21.59
C LYS A 60 -12.44 -16.97 20.46
N HIS A 61 -12.09 -15.69 20.59
CA HIS A 61 -12.36 -14.68 19.58
C HIS A 61 -11.67 -15.02 18.25
N ASN A 62 -10.37 -15.33 18.29
CA ASN A 62 -9.60 -15.69 17.10
C ASN A 62 -10.21 -16.90 16.36
N ARG A 63 -10.69 -17.92 17.09
CA ARG A 63 -11.33 -19.09 16.48
C ARG A 63 -12.67 -18.76 15.82
N LEU A 64 -13.43 -17.81 16.38
CA LEU A 64 -14.74 -17.41 15.86
C LEU A 64 -14.61 -16.50 14.63
N VAL A 65 -13.71 -15.50 14.70
CA VAL A 65 -13.56 -14.50 13.64
C VAL A 65 -12.71 -15.02 12.49
N TYR A 66 -11.64 -15.74 12.78
CA TYR A 66 -10.67 -16.20 11.79
C TYR A 66 -10.79 -17.70 11.51
N GLY A 67 -12.02 -18.20 11.37
CA GLY A 67 -12.26 -19.58 10.98
C GLY A 67 -11.66 -19.91 9.59
N PRO A 68 -11.44 -21.20 9.26
CA PRO A 68 -10.84 -21.60 7.97
C PRO A 68 -11.56 -21.05 6.73
N GLN A 69 -12.90 -20.99 6.79
CA GLN A 69 -13.72 -20.43 5.70
C GLN A 69 -13.59 -18.91 5.61
N ALA A 70 -13.54 -18.20 6.74
CA ALA A 70 -13.37 -16.75 6.77
C ALA A 70 -12.00 -16.35 6.18
N MET A 71 -10.93 -17.06 6.55
CA MET A 71 -9.59 -16.82 5.98
C MET A 71 -9.55 -17.05 4.46
N ARG A 72 -10.20 -18.12 3.98
CA ARG A 72 -10.30 -18.40 2.55
C ARG A 72 -11.09 -17.31 1.81
N HIS A 73 -12.23 -16.89 2.37
CA HIS A 73 -13.06 -15.84 1.80
C HIS A 73 -12.31 -14.50 1.72
N VAL A 74 -11.54 -14.12 2.76
CA VAL A 74 -10.68 -12.93 2.72
C VAL A 74 -9.59 -13.07 1.66
N ALA A 75 -8.97 -14.25 1.53
CA ALA A 75 -7.99 -14.50 0.48
C ALA A 75 -8.59 -14.34 -0.93
N GLU A 76 -9.80 -14.85 -1.16
CA GLU A 76 -10.55 -14.69 -2.41
C GLU A 76 -10.95 -13.22 -2.67
N GLN A 77 -11.36 -12.48 -1.64
CA GLN A 77 -11.63 -11.04 -1.77
C GLN A 77 -10.39 -10.26 -2.19
N VAL A 78 -9.24 -10.51 -1.54
CA VAL A 78 -7.98 -9.88 -1.91
C VAL A 78 -7.60 -10.24 -3.34
N ASP A 79 -7.82 -11.48 -3.77
CA ASP A 79 -7.63 -11.91 -5.15
C ASP A 79 -8.49 -11.13 -6.15
N ARG A 80 -9.80 -11.00 -5.87
CA ARG A 80 -10.71 -10.19 -6.69
C ARG A 80 -10.29 -8.72 -6.74
N PHE A 81 -9.87 -8.13 -5.62
CA PHE A 81 -9.40 -6.75 -5.60
C PHE A 81 -8.16 -6.55 -6.48
N TYR A 82 -7.21 -7.48 -6.43
CA TYR A 82 -6.04 -7.45 -7.29
C TYR A 82 -6.40 -7.62 -8.76
N TRP A 83 -7.33 -8.54 -9.08
CA TRP A 83 -7.80 -8.73 -10.44
C TRP A 83 -8.50 -7.48 -10.96
N ASN A 84 -9.42 -6.91 -10.20
CA ASN A 84 -10.14 -5.68 -10.56
C ASN A 84 -9.20 -4.48 -10.69
N ALA A 85 -8.19 -4.34 -9.82
CA ALA A 85 -7.19 -3.29 -9.93
C ALA A 85 -6.28 -3.50 -11.15
N GLY A 86 -5.92 -4.76 -11.44
CA GLY A 86 -5.18 -5.15 -12.63
C GLY A 86 -5.96 -4.86 -13.92
N GLU A 87 -7.25 -5.22 -13.98
CA GLU A 87 -8.13 -4.92 -15.11
C GLU A 87 -8.28 -3.41 -15.33
N ARG A 88 -8.46 -2.61 -14.27
CA ARG A 88 -8.47 -1.14 -14.38
C ARG A 88 -7.16 -0.61 -14.98
N ASN A 89 -6.03 -1.17 -14.56
CA ASN A 89 -4.70 -0.75 -15.03
C ASN A 89 -4.36 -1.27 -16.45
N VAL A 90 -4.88 -2.43 -16.86
CA VAL A 90 -4.67 -3.03 -18.20
C VAL A 90 -5.61 -2.43 -19.25
N LEU A 91 -6.83 -2.05 -18.87
CA LEU A 91 -7.78 -1.41 -19.76
C LEU A 91 -7.44 0.05 -20.09
N GLY A 92 -6.40 0.64 -19.49
CA GLY A 92 -5.77 1.86 -19.99
C GLY A 92 -6.73 3.05 -20.20
N GLY A 93 -7.72 3.23 -19.32
CA GLY A 93 -8.59 4.40 -19.36
C GLY A 93 -10.06 4.05 -19.61
N ILE A 94 -10.87 4.25 -18.58
CA ILE A 94 -12.23 4.87 -18.56
C ILE A 94 -12.52 5.33 -17.10
N GLY A 95 -11.51 5.36 -16.22
CA GLY A 95 -11.63 5.80 -14.82
C GLY A 95 -10.79 7.03 -14.57
N GLU A 96 -11.25 7.89 -13.67
CA GLU A 96 -10.47 8.99 -13.11
C GLU A 96 -9.33 8.43 -12.24
N ASP A 97 -8.29 7.87 -12.86
CA ASP A 97 -7.14 7.28 -12.13
C ASP A 97 -6.44 8.34 -11.25
N TRP A 98 -6.59 9.62 -11.61
CA TRP A 98 -6.17 10.76 -10.81
C TRP A 98 -6.99 10.93 -9.51
N ALA A 99 -8.23 10.42 -9.47
CA ALA A 99 -9.13 10.50 -8.31
C ALA A 99 -9.03 9.28 -7.37
N GLU A 100 -8.29 8.22 -7.75
CA GLU A 100 -8.05 7.08 -6.86
C GLU A 100 -7.21 7.49 -5.65
N ARG A 101 -7.60 7.06 -4.44
CA ARG A 101 -6.81 7.34 -3.22
C ARG A 101 -5.43 6.70 -3.32
N GLY A 102 -4.39 7.54 -3.14
CA GLY A 102 -3.01 7.10 -3.23
C GLY A 102 -2.43 7.14 -4.65
N CYS A 103 -3.12 7.81 -5.59
CA CYS A 103 -2.58 8.14 -6.89
C CYS A 103 -1.23 8.87 -6.74
N ASP A 104 -0.27 8.50 -7.60
CA ASP A 104 1.07 9.09 -7.59
C ASP A 104 1.15 10.19 -8.64
N PHE A 105 1.04 11.45 -8.20
CA PHE A 105 1.20 12.65 -9.02
C PHE A 105 2.63 12.88 -9.55
N ARG A 106 3.52 11.89 -9.43
CA ARG A 106 4.80 11.88 -10.14
C ARG A 106 4.70 11.19 -11.50
N LYS A 107 3.64 10.43 -11.77
CA LYS A 107 3.50 9.71 -13.04
C LYS A 107 2.90 10.62 -14.11
N GLU A 108 3.54 10.64 -15.28
CA GLU A 108 3.15 11.53 -16.39
C GLU A 108 1.72 11.29 -16.88
N ASN A 109 1.33 10.03 -17.03
CA ASN A 109 -0.01 9.65 -17.46
C ASN A 109 -1.12 10.11 -16.51
N ILE A 110 -0.84 10.24 -15.21
CA ILE A 110 -1.81 10.72 -14.22
C ILE A 110 -1.90 12.25 -14.27
N ILE A 111 -0.76 12.94 -14.41
CA ILE A 111 -0.72 14.39 -14.53
C ILE A 111 -1.47 14.84 -15.78
N ASP A 112 -1.31 14.13 -16.91
CA ASP A 112 -1.97 14.46 -18.18
C ASP A 112 -3.49 14.24 -18.15
N GLN A 113 -4.01 13.47 -17.18
CA GLN A 113 -5.45 13.20 -17.00
C GLN A 113 -6.14 14.17 -16.03
N LEU A 114 -5.40 15.07 -15.38
CA LEU A 114 -5.95 16.02 -14.42
C LEU A 114 -6.91 17.00 -15.10
N PRO A 115 -8.12 17.21 -14.55
CA PRO A 115 -9.03 18.23 -15.03
C PRO A 115 -8.43 19.63 -14.88
N SER A 116 -8.65 20.54 -15.83
CA SER A 116 -8.20 21.95 -15.73
C SER A 116 -8.90 22.75 -14.61
N THR A 117 -10.04 22.27 -14.12
CA THR A 117 -10.85 22.91 -13.08
C THR A 117 -11.32 21.84 -12.09
N TRP A 118 -11.45 22.21 -10.81
CA TRP A 118 -11.78 21.25 -9.74
C TRP A 118 -13.20 20.69 -9.88
N SER A 119 -14.20 21.57 -9.96
CA SER A 119 -15.57 21.32 -10.43
C SER A 119 -16.35 22.65 -10.40
N GLU A 120 -17.42 22.76 -11.19
CA GLU A 120 -18.27 23.97 -11.20
C GLU A 120 -18.95 24.19 -9.84
N GLU A 121 -19.31 23.11 -9.13
CA GLU A 121 -19.91 23.18 -7.80
C GLU A 121 -18.90 23.67 -6.74
N ALA A 122 -17.63 23.25 -6.85
CA ALA A 122 -16.59 23.64 -5.90
C ALA A 122 -16.17 25.11 -6.06
N GLU A 123 -16.29 25.67 -7.26
CA GLU A 123 -16.08 27.10 -7.49
C GLU A 123 -17.13 27.96 -6.77
N VAL A 124 -18.37 27.46 -6.66
CA VAL A 124 -19.46 28.13 -5.95
C VAL A 124 -19.37 27.93 -4.44
N GLU A 125 -19.10 26.70 -3.99
CA GLU A 125 -19.11 26.36 -2.56
C GLU A 125 -17.82 26.76 -1.82
N ALA A 126 -16.66 26.66 -2.50
CA ALA A 126 -15.35 26.90 -1.90
C ALA A 126 -14.34 27.51 -2.90
N PRO A 127 -14.55 28.78 -3.32
CA PRO A 127 -13.73 29.42 -4.36
C PRO A 127 -12.24 29.49 -4.00
N ALA A 128 -11.89 29.65 -2.72
CA ALA A 128 -10.51 29.66 -2.27
C ALA A 128 -9.77 28.34 -2.50
N LYS A 129 -10.48 27.20 -2.38
CA LYS A 129 -9.89 25.87 -2.63
C LYS A 129 -9.80 25.58 -4.11
N ALA A 130 -10.80 26.00 -4.90
CA ALA A 130 -10.76 25.90 -6.35
C ALA A 130 -9.58 26.69 -6.96
N ALA A 131 -9.33 27.90 -6.46
CA ALA A 131 -8.17 28.70 -6.87
C ALA A 131 -6.83 28.05 -6.48
N GLN A 132 -6.74 27.44 -5.29
CA GLN A 132 -5.54 26.69 -4.89
C GLN A 132 -5.28 25.48 -5.78
N TYR A 133 -6.34 24.80 -6.23
CA TYR A 133 -6.19 23.67 -7.15
C TYR A 133 -5.59 24.09 -8.47
N THR A 134 -6.13 25.14 -9.11
CA THR A 134 -5.64 25.58 -10.42
C THR A 134 -4.19 26.06 -10.34
N GLU A 135 -3.80 26.71 -9.25
CA GLU A 135 -2.39 27.07 -8.99
C GLU A 135 -1.50 25.82 -8.86
N LEU A 136 -1.92 24.82 -8.10
CA LEU A 136 -1.14 23.59 -7.91
C LEU A 136 -1.07 22.74 -9.18
N GLN A 137 -2.15 22.67 -9.95
CA GLN A 137 -2.20 21.95 -11.21
C GLN A 137 -1.25 22.56 -12.24
N THR A 138 -1.34 23.87 -12.47
CA THR A 138 -0.46 24.58 -13.41
C THR A 138 1.01 24.38 -13.05
N ARG A 139 1.34 24.49 -11.76
CA ARG A 139 2.70 24.20 -11.26
C ARG A 139 3.13 22.75 -11.50
N LEU A 140 2.23 21.78 -11.35
CA LEU A 140 2.52 20.36 -11.62
C LEU A 140 2.81 20.13 -13.10
N GLU A 141 2.02 20.72 -14.00
CA GLU A 141 2.22 20.64 -15.45
C GLU A 141 3.57 21.25 -15.86
N GLU A 142 3.91 22.43 -15.34
CA GLU A 142 5.23 23.06 -15.59
C GLU A 142 6.40 22.18 -15.14
N LEU A 143 6.31 21.61 -13.93
CA LEU A 143 7.34 20.71 -13.41
C LEU A 143 7.41 19.41 -14.21
N ASN A 144 6.29 18.92 -14.72
CA ASN A 144 6.23 17.75 -15.57
C ASN A 144 6.93 18.03 -16.91
N GLN A 145 6.66 19.18 -17.52
CA GLN A 145 7.29 19.60 -18.76
C GLN A 145 8.81 19.74 -18.62
N ARG A 146 9.29 20.41 -17.57
CA ARG A 146 10.74 20.50 -17.27
C ARG A 146 11.38 19.11 -17.11
N ARG A 147 10.64 18.17 -16.52
CA ARG A 147 11.12 16.79 -16.35
C ARG A 147 11.24 16.06 -17.69
N ARG A 148 10.25 16.24 -18.58
CA ARG A 148 10.27 15.68 -19.94
C ARG A 148 11.49 16.17 -20.71
N GLU A 149 11.74 17.47 -20.73
CA GLU A 149 12.89 18.08 -21.40
C GLU A 149 14.23 17.52 -20.90
N LYS A 150 14.38 17.39 -19.58
CA LYS A 150 15.61 16.82 -18.99
C LYS A 150 15.78 15.34 -19.34
N ARG A 151 14.69 14.56 -19.33
CA ARG A 151 14.75 13.15 -19.73
C ARG A 151 15.14 13.00 -21.19
N GLU A 152 14.53 13.77 -22.09
CA GLU A 152 14.90 13.76 -23.50
C GLU A 152 16.37 14.13 -23.72
N ALA A 153 16.87 15.16 -23.03
CA ALA A 153 18.27 15.54 -23.13
C ALA A 153 19.20 14.40 -22.68
N VAL A 154 18.86 13.71 -21.58
CA VAL A 154 19.63 12.54 -21.09
C VAL A 154 19.59 11.40 -22.10
N GLU A 155 18.43 11.08 -22.67
CA GLU A 155 18.30 10.01 -23.67
C GLU A 155 19.09 10.33 -24.94
N ARG A 156 19.06 11.59 -25.42
CA ARG A 156 19.88 12.02 -26.56
C ARG A 156 21.37 11.82 -26.28
N LEU A 157 21.84 12.22 -25.09
CA LEU A 157 23.25 12.04 -24.70
C LEU A 157 23.63 10.55 -24.55
N ARG A 158 22.74 9.72 -24.00
CA ARG A 158 22.93 8.26 -23.92
C ARG A 158 23.03 7.64 -25.30
N ALA A 159 22.16 8.02 -26.24
CA ALA A 159 22.19 7.55 -27.62
C ALA A 159 23.50 7.95 -28.33
N MET A 160 23.95 9.20 -28.19
CA MET A 160 25.24 9.65 -28.74
C MET A 160 26.40 8.85 -28.14
N ARG A 161 26.41 8.63 -26.81
CA ARG A 161 27.44 7.82 -26.15
C ARG A 161 27.45 6.38 -26.66
N ALA A 162 26.29 5.77 -26.89
CA ALA A 162 26.19 4.42 -27.43
C ALA A 162 26.76 4.32 -28.86
N LEU A 163 26.56 5.36 -29.69
CA LEU A 163 27.13 5.41 -31.04
C LEU A 163 28.65 5.62 -31.04
N LEU A 164 29.17 6.39 -30.07
CA LEU A 164 30.61 6.65 -29.94
C LEU A 164 31.38 5.53 -29.26
N GLY A 165 30.72 4.69 -28.46
CA GLY A 165 31.34 3.55 -27.76
C GLY A 165 32.15 2.62 -28.69
N PRO A 166 31.57 2.11 -29.78
CA PRO A 166 32.27 1.25 -30.74
C PRO A 166 33.45 1.93 -31.43
N VAL A 167 33.38 3.25 -31.67
CA VAL A 167 34.45 4.03 -32.31
C VAL A 167 35.62 4.26 -31.33
N ALA A 168 35.31 4.46 -30.05
CA ALA A 168 36.32 4.58 -28.99
C ALA A 168 37.04 3.25 -28.70
N GLU A 169 36.36 2.12 -28.85
CA GLU A 169 36.96 0.78 -28.69
C GLU A 169 37.70 0.28 -29.94
N GLY A 170 37.26 0.68 -31.14
CA GLY A 170 37.89 0.31 -32.42
C GLY A 170 39.00 1.24 -32.92
N GLY A 171 39.23 2.38 -32.28
CA GLY A 171 40.21 3.41 -32.68
C GLY A 171 41.62 3.26 -32.09
N GLY A 172 41.91 2.16 -31.39
CA GLY A 172 43.25 1.83 -30.90
C GLY A 172 44.04 1.02 -31.92
N VAL A 173 44.66 1.70 -32.89
CA VAL A 173 45.81 1.20 -33.68
C VAL A 173 46.95 2.18 -33.54
#